data_AF-X2APN3-F1
#
_entry.id   AF-X2APN3-F1
#
_cell.length_a   1.000
_cell.length_b   1.000
_cell.length_c   1.000
_cell.angle_alpha   90.00
_cell.angle_beta   90.00
_cell.angle_gamma   90.00
#
_symmetry.space_group_name_H-M   'P 1'
#
loop_
_entity.id
_entity.type
_entity.pdbx_description
1 polymer ?
#
loop_
_entity_poly.entity_id
_entity_poly.type
_entity_poly.pdbx_seq_one_letter_code
_entity_poly.pdbx_strand_id
1 'polypeptide(L)'
;MQLLPQIMLLGFIALASAGSKKKPYFPGFTNAACRVSSDDEIVWSRPECPDQSECVVGPLTVSAGKKGEGIDLEVYFCDAQDEDGNYLALKHACLVVLEDGSTPVDYTEYNKSPCDQGPLNVVYDGQEASVYFSLSKFRPYLRKGFTQKLRKKMEKKQKQKKKEEMEEDEEEEEAEKELDEQGKKGGKKEGKKEGKKDEKKGGQGEEEEGGEEGEDIEEGEKGKGGKKGGKKGGKKGWWGKGGKKGGKKGDENDDEDDADDE
;
A
#
# COMPACT_ATOMS: atom_id res chain seq x y z
N MET A 1 -49.30 9.24 35.68
CA MET A 1 -48.19 8.83 36.56
C MET A 1 -47.78 7.42 36.16
N GLN A 2 -46.72 7.30 35.37
CA GLN A 2 -46.15 6.01 34.96
C GLN A 2 -44.66 6.06 35.30
N LEU A 3 -44.26 5.19 36.24
CA LEU A 3 -42.87 4.93 36.58
C LEU A 3 -42.23 4.18 35.42
N LEU A 4 -41.12 4.70 34.88
CA LEU A 4 -40.24 3.96 33.99
C LEU A 4 -39.07 3.37 34.81
N PRO A 5 -38.65 2.13 34.49
CA PRO A 5 -37.66 1.39 35.27
C PRO A 5 -36.24 1.93 35.03
N GLN A 6 -35.47 2.03 36.12
CA GLN A 6 -34.04 2.26 36.09
C GLN A 6 -33.35 1.03 35.50
N ILE A 7 -32.93 1.11 34.24
CA ILE A 7 -32.05 0.12 33.62
C ILE A 7 -30.62 0.47 34.04
N MET A 8 -30.17 -0.18 35.11
CA MET A 8 -28.75 -0.38 35.40
C MET A 8 -28.24 -1.50 34.50
N LEU A 9 -27.35 -1.20 33.55
CA LEU A 9 -26.53 -2.21 32.88
C LEU A 9 -25.14 -1.62 32.53
N LEU A 10 -24.17 -2.12 33.30
CA LEU A 10 -22.79 -2.44 32.92
C LEU A 10 -21.87 -1.28 32.54
N GLY A 11 -21.08 -0.88 33.54
CA GLY A 11 -19.81 -0.22 33.35
C GLY A 11 -18.87 -1.10 32.53
N PHE A 12 -18.67 -0.72 31.28
CA PHE A 12 -17.56 -1.21 30.48
C PHE A 12 -16.28 -0.55 30.97
N ILE A 13 -15.41 -1.40 31.50
CA ILE A 13 -14.06 -1.09 31.96
C ILE A 13 -13.25 -0.59 30.76
N ALA A 14 -13.09 0.73 30.64
CA ALA A 14 -12.16 1.33 29.68
C ALA A 14 -10.73 1.26 30.22
N LEU A 15 -10.11 0.06 30.19
CA LEU A 15 -8.66 -0.07 30.39
C LEU A 15 -7.95 0.29 29.08
N ALA A 16 -7.96 1.58 28.73
CA ALA A 16 -7.09 2.12 27.69
C ALA A 16 -5.68 2.23 28.29
N SER A 17 -4.90 1.16 28.20
CA SER A 17 -3.47 1.23 28.42
C SER A 17 -2.85 2.10 27.33
N ALA A 18 -2.70 3.39 27.63
CA ALA A 18 -1.95 4.35 26.82
C ALA A 18 -0.45 4.03 26.95
N GLY A 19 -0.04 2.84 26.51
CA GLY A 19 1.35 2.53 26.27
C GLY A 19 1.82 3.48 25.17
N SER A 20 2.73 4.38 25.50
CA SER A 20 3.42 5.26 24.55
C SER A 20 4.12 4.40 23.51
N LYS A 21 3.41 4.02 22.45
CA LYS A 21 3.94 3.24 21.33
C LYS A 21 5.06 4.10 20.73
N LYS A 22 6.31 3.67 20.90
CA LYS A 22 7.46 4.28 20.23
C LYS A 22 7.11 4.40 18.76
N LYS A 23 6.99 5.64 18.25
CA LYS A 23 6.66 5.88 16.85
C LYS A 23 7.74 5.19 16.01
N PRO A 24 7.36 4.34 15.04
CA PRO A 24 8.36 3.74 14.16
C PRO A 24 9.13 4.87 13.49
N TYR A 25 10.45 4.85 13.62
CA TYR A 25 11.34 5.81 12.97
C TYR A 25 11.68 5.27 11.60
N PHE A 26 11.23 5.99 10.57
CA PHE A 26 11.49 5.66 9.18
C PHE A 26 12.54 6.64 8.61
N PRO A 27 13.78 6.22 8.38
CA PRO A 27 14.80 7.09 7.82
C PRO A 27 14.76 7.12 6.29
N GLY A 28 15.23 8.24 5.73
CA GLY A 28 15.26 8.49 4.30
C GLY A 28 14.08 9.39 3.87
N PHE A 29 13.57 9.17 2.66
CA PHE A 29 12.46 9.95 2.10
C PHE A 29 11.16 9.80 2.92
N THR A 30 11.00 8.69 3.62
CA THR A 30 9.88 8.43 4.52
C THR A 30 9.83 9.35 5.74
N ASN A 31 10.92 10.06 6.06
CA ASN A 31 10.88 11.12 7.08
C ASN A 31 10.08 12.35 6.60
N ALA A 32 9.99 12.55 5.28
CA ALA A 32 9.11 13.56 4.69
C ALA A 32 7.68 13.04 4.46
N ALA A 33 7.44 11.73 4.60
CA ALA A 33 6.10 11.19 4.50
C ALA A 33 5.25 11.67 5.68
N CYS A 34 3.97 11.92 5.42
CA CYS A 34 2.98 12.29 6.43
C CYS A 34 1.96 11.18 6.66
N ARG A 35 1.75 10.29 5.68
CA ARG A 35 0.88 9.11 5.81
C ARG A 35 1.47 7.96 5.02
N VAL A 36 1.39 6.77 5.61
CA VAL A 36 1.71 5.50 4.97
C VAL A 36 0.51 4.59 5.15
N SER A 37 -0.08 4.13 4.05
CA SER A 37 -1.18 3.16 4.04
C SER A 37 -0.79 1.87 3.35
N SER A 38 -1.56 0.82 3.61
CA SER A 38 -1.49 -0.48 2.93
C SER A 38 -2.91 -1.03 2.88
N ASP A 39 -3.43 -1.32 1.68
CA ASP A 39 -4.82 -1.73 1.44
C ASP A 39 -5.83 -0.85 2.20
N ASP A 40 -5.77 0.47 1.97
CA ASP A 40 -6.59 1.51 2.63
C ASP A 40 -6.42 1.66 4.15
N GLU A 41 -5.57 0.85 4.79
CA GLU A 41 -5.31 0.94 6.23
C GLU A 41 -4.13 1.87 6.50
N ILE A 42 -4.36 2.89 7.35
CA ILE A 42 -3.28 3.77 7.82
C ILE A 42 -2.36 2.98 8.75
N VAL A 43 -1.19 2.62 8.22
CA VAL A 43 -0.11 1.94 8.95
C VAL A 43 0.63 2.93 9.85
N TRP A 44 0.83 4.14 9.35
CA TRP A 44 1.51 5.20 10.07
C TRP A 44 1.05 6.56 9.55
N SER A 45 0.92 7.52 10.46
CA SER A 45 0.70 8.92 10.12
C SER A 45 1.46 9.84 11.06
N ARG A 46 1.94 10.95 10.50
CA ARG A 46 2.41 12.10 11.25
C ARG A 46 1.18 12.90 11.72
N PRO A 47 1.19 13.43 12.95
CA PRO A 47 0.04 14.18 13.46
C PRO A 47 -0.25 15.44 12.66
N GLU A 48 0.79 16.16 12.19
CA GLU A 48 0.64 17.46 11.52
C GLU A 48 1.70 17.65 10.44
N CYS A 49 1.26 18.18 9.30
CA CYS A 49 2.08 18.70 8.22
C CYS A 49 2.53 20.15 8.54
N PRO A 50 3.71 20.59 8.08
CA PRO A 50 4.23 21.93 8.36
C PRO A 50 3.40 23.03 7.66
N ASP A 51 3.46 24.26 8.14
CA ASP A 51 2.96 25.45 7.40
C ASP A 51 1.48 25.36 6.93
N GLN A 52 0.63 24.66 7.69
CA GLN A 52 -0.79 24.41 7.35
C GLN A 52 -1.00 23.60 6.05
N SER A 53 0.05 22.92 5.56
CA SER A 53 -0.05 22.00 4.42
C SER A 53 -0.89 20.76 4.74
N GLU A 54 -1.38 20.12 3.69
CA GLU A 54 -2.18 18.90 3.73
C GLU A 54 -1.40 17.68 3.25
N CYS A 55 -1.75 16.51 3.80
CA CYS A 55 -1.10 15.24 3.48
C CYS A 55 -1.69 14.59 2.22
N VAL A 56 -1.50 15.23 1.06
CA VAL A 56 -2.20 14.89 -0.19
C VAL A 56 -1.29 14.50 -1.36
N VAL A 57 0.02 14.75 -1.29
CA VAL A 57 0.94 14.45 -2.40
C VAL A 57 1.24 12.95 -2.42
N GLY A 58 0.72 12.23 -3.42
CA GLY A 58 0.84 10.77 -3.53
C GLY A 58 -0.31 10.17 -4.35
N PRO A 59 -0.45 8.83 -4.37
CA PRO A 59 0.38 7.85 -3.66
C PRO A 59 1.71 7.55 -4.38
N LEU A 60 2.79 7.39 -3.61
CA LEU A 60 4.00 6.69 -4.06
C LEU A 60 3.95 5.25 -3.57
N THR A 61 3.85 4.29 -4.48
CA THR A 61 3.85 2.87 -4.16
C THR A 61 5.26 2.35 -3.88
N VAL A 62 5.45 1.79 -2.69
CA VAL A 62 6.73 1.25 -2.21
C VAL A 62 6.55 -0.18 -1.75
N SER A 63 7.27 -1.12 -2.36
CA SER A 63 7.20 -2.52 -1.92
C SER A 63 8.15 -2.77 -0.75
N ALA A 64 7.58 -3.02 0.44
CA ALA A 64 8.31 -3.32 1.65
C ALA A 64 8.42 -4.84 1.86
N GLY A 65 9.60 -5.42 1.61
CA GLY A 65 9.87 -6.83 1.89
C GLY A 65 10.93 -7.45 0.98
N LYS A 66 10.96 -8.79 0.95
CA LYS A 66 11.74 -9.52 -0.05
C LYS A 66 10.99 -9.52 -1.38
N LYS A 67 11.73 -9.60 -2.49
CA LYS A 67 11.16 -9.70 -3.83
C LYS A 67 10.17 -10.87 -3.89
N GLY A 68 8.89 -10.60 -4.17
CA GLY A 68 7.80 -11.58 -4.24
C GLY A 68 7.02 -11.82 -2.95
N GLU A 69 7.44 -11.26 -1.82
CA GLU A 69 6.72 -11.32 -0.54
C GLU A 69 6.56 -9.91 0.08
N GLY A 70 6.73 -8.88 -0.74
CA GLY A 70 6.61 -7.49 -0.33
C GLY A 70 5.16 -7.14 -0.01
N ILE A 71 4.98 -6.28 0.98
CA ILE A 71 3.72 -5.58 1.19
C ILE A 71 3.85 -4.25 0.46
N ASP A 72 2.90 -3.95 -0.41
CA ASP A 72 2.88 -2.65 -1.08
C ASP A 72 2.33 -1.61 -0.10
N LEU A 73 3.09 -0.53 0.04
CA LEU A 73 2.80 0.60 0.89
C LEU A 73 2.57 1.81 0.01
N GLU A 74 1.48 2.52 0.24
CA GLU A 74 1.24 3.82 -0.35
C GLU A 74 1.77 4.90 0.57
N VAL A 75 2.69 5.71 0.05
CA VAL A 75 3.32 6.79 0.79
C VAL A 75 2.77 8.12 0.29
N TYR A 76 2.30 8.95 1.22
CA TYR A 76 1.81 10.30 0.96
C TYR A 76 2.70 11.32 1.69
N PHE A 77 2.85 12.48 1.07
CA PHE A 77 3.67 13.60 1.53
C PHE A 77 2.84 14.86 1.71
N CYS A 78 3.35 15.81 2.49
CA CYS A 78 2.72 17.11 2.64
C CYS A 78 2.90 17.94 1.36
N ASP A 79 1.90 18.73 1.01
CA ASP A 79 1.95 19.67 -0.12
C ASP A 79 2.69 20.99 0.18
N ALA A 80 3.46 21.04 1.28
CA ALA A 80 4.33 22.16 1.59
C ALA A 80 5.38 22.36 0.48
N GLN A 81 5.51 23.60 0.03
CA GLN A 81 6.43 24.01 -1.03
C GLN A 81 7.60 24.85 -0.48
N ASP A 82 8.71 24.89 -1.19
CA ASP A 82 9.81 25.83 -0.94
C ASP A 82 9.63 27.17 -1.67
N GLU A 83 10.64 28.04 -1.59
CA GLU A 83 10.63 29.38 -2.20
C GLU A 83 10.50 29.34 -3.73
N ASP A 84 10.88 28.23 -4.35
CA ASP A 84 10.82 27.99 -5.79
C ASP A 84 9.48 27.34 -6.22
N GLY A 85 8.59 27.03 -5.26
CA GLY A 85 7.32 26.36 -5.51
C GLY A 85 7.41 24.84 -5.62
N ASN A 86 8.57 24.24 -5.29
CA ASN A 86 8.77 22.80 -5.34
C ASN A 86 8.33 22.14 -4.03
N TYR A 87 7.70 20.97 -4.10
CA TYR A 87 7.31 20.25 -2.88
C TYR A 87 8.54 19.90 -2.02
N LEU A 88 8.48 20.17 -0.71
CA LEU A 88 9.57 19.91 0.22
C LEU A 88 9.99 18.43 0.27
N ALA A 89 9.06 17.51 -0.05
CA ALA A 89 9.34 16.08 -0.17
C ALA A 89 10.39 15.75 -1.24
N LEU A 90 10.52 16.59 -2.28
CA LEU A 90 11.45 16.39 -3.40
C LEU A 90 12.90 16.60 -3.01
N LYS A 91 13.18 17.21 -1.84
CA LYS A 91 14.55 17.32 -1.27
C LYS A 91 15.20 15.96 -1.00
N HIS A 92 14.40 14.89 -0.96
CA HIS A 92 14.88 13.52 -0.78
C HIS A 92 14.80 12.67 -2.05
N ALA A 93 14.36 13.24 -3.17
CA ALA A 93 14.40 12.59 -4.47
C ALA A 93 15.85 12.27 -4.85
N CYS A 94 16.03 11.13 -5.50
CA CYS A 94 17.34 10.74 -6.02
C CYS A 94 17.43 10.92 -7.54
N LEU A 95 16.30 10.95 -8.25
CA LEU A 95 16.22 11.25 -9.67
C LEU A 95 14.91 12.01 -9.94
N VAL A 96 14.99 13.09 -10.71
CA VAL A 96 13.84 13.86 -11.22
C VAL A 96 13.96 13.89 -12.73
N VAL A 97 12.93 13.40 -13.43
CA VAL A 97 12.86 13.38 -14.90
C VAL A 97 11.71 14.28 -15.32
N LEU A 98 12.00 15.37 -16.04
CA LEU A 98 10.99 16.26 -16.60
C LEU A 98 10.37 15.64 -17.86
N GLU A 99 9.21 16.15 -18.27
CA GLU A 99 8.51 15.70 -19.49
C GLU A 99 9.37 15.84 -20.76
N ASP A 100 10.27 16.84 -20.82
CA ASP A 100 11.18 17.05 -21.94
C ASP A 100 12.36 16.03 -21.98
N GLY A 101 12.41 15.13 -21.00
CA GLY A 101 13.47 14.13 -20.83
C GLY A 101 14.72 14.65 -20.12
N SER A 102 14.75 15.92 -19.71
CA SER A 102 15.85 16.46 -18.92
C SER A 102 15.80 15.96 -17.47
N THR A 103 16.97 15.90 -16.84
CA THR A 103 17.15 15.37 -15.48
C THR A 103 17.83 16.40 -14.59
N PRO A 104 17.12 17.39 -14.04
CA PRO A 104 17.73 18.44 -13.20
C PRO A 104 18.37 17.87 -11.93
N VAL A 105 17.90 16.72 -11.45
CA VAL A 105 18.43 16.01 -10.28
C VAL A 105 18.76 14.58 -10.67
N ASP A 106 20.04 14.19 -10.58
CA ASP A 106 20.48 12.81 -10.71
C ASP A 106 21.59 12.49 -9.67
N TYR A 107 21.21 11.75 -8.64
CA TYR A 107 22.12 11.26 -7.60
C TYR A 107 22.48 9.78 -7.76
N THR A 108 22.09 9.13 -8.86
CA THR A 108 22.36 7.71 -9.12
C THR A 108 23.86 7.45 -9.21
N GLU A 109 24.60 8.32 -9.91
CA GLU A 109 26.05 8.21 -10.08
C GLU A 109 26.82 8.43 -8.77
N TYR A 110 26.38 9.39 -7.96
CA TYR A 110 27.11 9.80 -6.75
C TYR A 110 26.97 8.78 -5.62
N ASN A 111 25.74 8.30 -5.38
CA ASN A 111 25.47 7.43 -4.23
C ASN A 111 25.62 5.94 -4.53
N LYS A 112 25.78 5.56 -5.81
CA LYS A 112 25.74 4.16 -6.28
C LYS A 112 24.51 3.39 -5.79
N SER A 113 23.46 4.13 -5.42
CA SER A 113 22.22 3.60 -4.89
C SER A 113 21.18 3.70 -5.98
N PRO A 114 20.50 2.60 -6.35
CA PRO A 114 19.45 2.67 -7.35
C PRO A 114 18.31 3.59 -6.87
N CYS A 115 17.76 4.36 -7.82
CA CYS A 115 16.52 5.11 -7.70
C CYS A 115 15.36 4.21 -8.11
N ASP A 116 15.02 3.27 -7.23
CA ASP A 116 14.15 2.15 -7.55
C ASP A 116 12.69 2.36 -7.13
N GLN A 117 12.36 3.46 -6.45
CA GLN A 117 10.99 3.77 -6.04
C GLN A 117 10.44 4.93 -6.85
N GLY A 118 9.29 4.71 -7.48
CA GLY A 118 8.64 5.70 -8.35
C GLY A 118 8.05 5.04 -9.59
N PRO A 119 7.51 5.85 -10.51
CA PRO A 119 7.49 7.32 -10.46
C PRO A 119 6.44 7.86 -9.49
N LEU A 120 6.76 8.99 -8.85
CA LEU A 120 5.78 9.90 -8.27
C LEU A 120 5.62 11.08 -9.23
N ASN A 121 4.42 11.25 -9.80
CA ASN A 121 4.14 12.33 -10.75
C ASN A 121 3.78 13.60 -9.98
N VAL A 122 4.56 14.66 -10.18
CA VAL A 122 4.41 15.97 -9.53
C VAL A 122 4.76 17.09 -10.48
N VAL A 123 4.52 18.34 -10.07
CA VAL A 123 5.04 19.53 -10.73
C VAL A 123 6.37 19.92 -10.08
N TYR A 124 7.41 20.14 -10.90
CA TYR A 124 8.74 20.62 -10.50
C TYR A 124 9.11 21.81 -11.39
N ASP A 125 9.42 22.96 -10.78
CA ASP A 125 9.68 24.23 -11.48
C ASP A 125 8.61 24.61 -12.52
N GLY A 126 7.34 24.29 -12.22
CA GLY A 126 6.19 24.57 -13.10
C GLY A 126 5.99 23.59 -14.26
N GLN A 127 6.77 22.51 -14.33
CA GLN A 127 6.66 21.47 -15.35
C GLN A 127 6.30 20.11 -14.73
N GLU A 128 5.60 19.26 -15.47
CA GLU A 128 5.34 17.88 -15.03
C GLU A 128 6.65 17.08 -14.95
N ALA A 129 6.81 16.34 -13.85
CA ALA A 129 8.01 15.59 -13.53
C ALA A 129 7.68 14.23 -12.92
N SER A 130 8.44 13.23 -13.34
CA SER A 130 8.49 11.90 -12.73
C SER A 130 9.64 11.85 -11.72
N VAL A 131 9.30 11.64 -10.45
CA VAL A 131 10.26 11.65 -9.34
C VAL A 131 10.51 10.25 -8.82
N TYR A 132 11.77 9.92 -8.58
CA TYR A 132 12.20 8.64 -8.04
C TYR A 132 13.01 8.80 -6.75
N PHE A 133 12.86 7.84 -5.85
CA PHE A 133 13.50 7.78 -4.54
C PHE A 133 14.32 6.49 -4.38
N SER A 134 15.30 6.50 -3.47
CA SER A 134 16.14 5.31 -3.20
C SER A 134 15.74 4.59 -1.91
N LEU A 135 15.53 3.27 -1.99
CA LEU A 135 15.35 2.41 -0.80
C LEU A 135 16.63 2.05 -0.07
N SER A 136 17.80 2.39 -0.61
CA SER A 136 19.08 1.91 -0.06
C SER A 136 19.27 2.31 1.40
N LYS A 137 18.71 3.45 1.81
CA LYS A 137 18.71 3.91 3.21
C LYS A 137 17.58 3.31 4.06
N PHE A 138 16.56 2.73 3.44
CA PHE A 138 15.34 2.24 4.09
C PHE A 138 15.40 0.77 4.51
N ARG A 139 16.08 -0.08 3.72
CA ARG A 139 16.18 -1.53 3.96
C ARG A 139 16.54 -1.96 5.40
N PRO A 140 17.44 -1.29 6.14
CA PRO A 140 17.79 -1.71 7.49
C PRO A 140 16.66 -1.52 8.52
N TYR A 141 15.68 -0.67 8.24
CA TYR A 141 14.65 -0.24 9.19
C TYR A 141 13.32 -0.96 8.99
N LEU A 142 13.10 -1.50 7.80
CA LEU A 142 12.16 -2.61 7.56
C LEU A 142 12.69 -3.92 8.15
N ARG A 143 13.27 -3.88 9.36
CA ARG A 143 13.70 -5.07 10.10
C ARG A 143 12.51 -6.02 10.22
N LYS A 144 12.80 -7.32 10.12
CA LYS A 144 11.84 -8.45 10.09
C LYS A 144 10.64 -8.29 11.04
N GLY A 145 10.82 -7.67 12.21
CA GLY A 145 9.74 -7.49 13.18
C GLY A 145 8.60 -6.57 12.74
N PHE A 146 8.87 -5.47 12.05
CA PHE A 146 7.81 -4.53 11.62
C PHE A 146 6.94 -5.15 10.52
N THR A 147 7.59 -5.70 9.50
CA THR A 147 6.89 -6.37 8.39
C THR A 147 6.18 -7.63 8.85
N GLN A 148 6.73 -8.43 9.77
CA GLN A 148 6.02 -9.57 10.35
C GLN A 148 4.80 -9.15 11.16
N LYS A 149 4.91 -8.10 11.99
CA LYS A 149 3.78 -7.62 12.80
C LYS A 149 2.66 -7.06 11.91
N LEU A 150 3.01 -6.31 10.87
CA LEU A 150 2.07 -5.85 9.85
C LEU A 150 1.42 -7.04 9.14
N ARG A 151 2.21 -7.99 8.64
CA ARG A 151 1.71 -9.19 7.97
C ARG A 151 0.72 -9.97 8.84
N LYS A 152 1.06 -10.23 10.12
CA LYS A 152 0.15 -10.88 11.07
C LYS A 152 -1.13 -10.07 11.31
N LYS A 153 -1.03 -8.73 11.38
CA LYS A 153 -2.19 -7.85 11.56
C LYS A 153 -3.11 -7.90 10.33
N MET A 154 -2.55 -7.80 9.13
CA MET A 154 -3.28 -7.87 7.87
C MET A 154 -3.94 -9.25 7.69
N GLU A 155 -3.22 -10.34 7.98
CA GLU A 155 -3.75 -11.71 7.92
C GLU A 155 -4.93 -11.90 8.90
N LYS A 156 -4.80 -11.41 10.15
CA LYS A 156 -5.88 -11.48 11.13
C LYS A 156 -7.12 -10.72 10.66
N LYS A 157 -6.93 -9.55 10.02
CA LYS A 157 -8.02 -8.72 9.50
C LYS A 157 -8.70 -9.37 8.29
N GLN A 158 -7.93 -9.96 7.37
CA GLN A 158 -8.49 -10.73 6.25
C GLN A 158 -9.32 -11.93 6.74
N LYS A 159 -8.84 -12.65 7.77
CA LYS A 159 -9.62 -13.72 8.41
C LYS A 159 -10.91 -13.21 9.04
N GLN A 160 -10.88 -12.04 9.67
CA GLN A 160 -12.07 -11.41 10.24
C GLN A 160 -13.07 -11.00 9.15
N LYS A 161 -12.62 -10.29 8.11
CA LYS A 161 -13.47 -9.88 6.98
C LYS A 161 -14.14 -11.09 6.32
N LYS A 162 -13.38 -12.16 6.07
CA LYS A 162 -13.91 -13.40 5.51
C LYS A 162 -14.94 -14.08 6.44
N LYS A 163 -14.79 -13.93 7.75
CA LYS A 163 -15.76 -14.45 8.73
C LYS A 163 -17.04 -13.63 8.72
N GLU A 164 -16.94 -12.31 8.63
CA GLU A 164 -18.08 -11.38 8.52
C GLU A 164 -18.84 -11.64 7.20
N GLU A 165 -18.16 -11.79 6.07
CA GLU A 165 -18.78 -12.14 4.77
C GLU A 165 -19.52 -13.50 4.84
N MET A 166 -18.95 -14.50 5.52
CA MET A 166 -19.59 -15.81 5.67
C MET A 166 -20.82 -15.76 6.59
N GLU A 167 -20.80 -14.93 7.63
CA GLU A 167 -21.95 -14.72 8.52
C GLU A 167 -23.09 -13.98 7.79
N GLU A 168 -22.76 -13.01 6.93
CA GLU A 168 -23.76 -12.33 6.07
C GLU A 168 -24.41 -13.31 5.08
N ASP A 169 -23.63 -14.17 4.41
CA ASP A 169 -24.14 -15.20 3.50
C ASP A 169 -25.07 -16.21 4.22
N GLU A 170 -24.72 -16.62 5.46
CA GLU A 170 -25.53 -17.52 6.27
C GLU A 170 -26.87 -16.87 6.70
N GLU A 171 -26.86 -15.59 7.06
CA GLU A 171 -28.08 -14.83 7.40
C GLU A 171 -29.01 -14.67 6.18
N GLU A 172 -28.47 -14.43 4.98
CA GLU A 172 -29.25 -14.38 3.75
C GLU A 172 -29.88 -15.74 3.42
N GLU A 173 -29.14 -16.85 3.55
CA GLU A 173 -29.66 -18.20 3.30
C GLU A 173 -30.76 -18.58 4.30
N GLU A 174 -30.64 -18.19 5.58
CA GLU A 174 -31.69 -18.39 6.58
C GLU A 174 -32.96 -17.57 6.27
N ALA A 175 -32.80 -16.31 5.84
CA ALA A 175 -33.93 -15.46 5.46
C ALA A 175 -34.68 -16.01 4.23
N GLU A 176 -33.98 -16.54 3.24
CA GLU A 176 -34.61 -17.18 2.08
C GLU A 176 -35.41 -18.44 2.48
N LYS A 177 -34.86 -19.26 3.39
CA LYS A 177 -35.57 -20.44 3.91
C LYS A 177 -36.85 -20.09 4.66
N GLU A 178 -36.86 -19.00 5.44
CA GLU A 178 -38.06 -18.55 6.15
C GLU A 178 -39.18 -18.10 5.19
N LEU A 179 -38.84 -17.42 4.09
CA LEU A 179 -39.80 -16.99 3.08
C LEU A 179 -40.45 -18.19 2.36
N ASP A 180 -39.68 -19.23 2.05
CA ASP A 180 -40.18 -20.47 1.46
C ASP A 180 -41.15 -21.23 2.38
N GLU A 181 -40.93 -21.22 3.70
CA GLU A 181 -41.83 -21.84 4.66
C GLU A 181 -43.16 -21.09 4.82
N GLN A 182 -43.14 -19.76 4.78
CA GLN A 182 -44.36 -18.94 4.86
C GLN A 182 -45.26 -19.14 3.63
N GLY A 183 -44.68 -19.29 2.44
CA GLY A 183 -45.42 -19.59 1.20
C GLY A 183 -46.23 -20.89 1.26
N LYS A 184 -45.72 -21.92 1.96
CA LYS A 184 -46.39 -23.23 2.08
C LYS A 184 -47.60 -23.23 3.04
N LYS A 185 -47.69 -22.28 3.98
CA LYS A 185 -48.80 -22.21 4.97
C LYS A 185 -50.00 -21.38 4.49
N GLY A 186 -49.87 -20.58 3.43
CA GLY A 186 -50.96 -19.74 2.87
C GLY A 186 -51.86 -20.43 1.82
N GLY A 187 -51.48 -21.59 1.30
CA GLY A 187 -52.14 -22.22 0.14
C GLY A 187 -53.30 -23.17 0.45
N LYS A 188 -54.30 -22.78 1.28
CA LYS A 188 -55.51 -23.60 1.47
C LYS A 188 -56.78 -22.79 1.72
N LYS A 189 -57.29 -22.16 0.65
CA LYS A 189 -58.60 -21.52 0.38
C LYS A 189 -58.27 -20.27 -0.44
N GLU A 190 -58.75 -20.02 -1.65
CA GLU A 190 -60.07 -20.17 -2.28
C GLU A 190 -59.81 -20.41 -3.79
N GLY A 191 -60.51 -21.30 -4.49
CA GLY A 191 -61.84 -20.97 -5.03
C GLY A 191 -61.78 -20.25 -6.39
N LYS A 192 -61.63 -21.03 -7.48
CA LYS A 192 -62.43 -20.94 -8.71
C LYS A 192 -62.71 -19.53 -9.30
N LYS A 193 -62.02 -19.17 -10.39
CA LYS A 193 -62.69 -18.79 -11.65
C LYS A 193 -61.75 -18.74 -12.85
N GLU A 194 -62.15 -19.48 -13.88
CA GLU A 194 -61.62 -19.45 -15.24
C GLU A 194 -61.72 -18.04 -15.84
N GLY A 195 -60.64 -17.59 -16.48
CA GLY A 195 -60.55 -16.30 -17.15
C GLY A 195 -59.51 -16.36 -18.27
N LYS A 196 -59.92 -16.97 -19.38
CA LYS A 196 -59.23 -17.06 -20.67
C LYS A 196 -59.10 -15.65 -21.30
N LYS A 197 -57.89 -15.19 -21.63
CA LYS A 197 -57.61 -14.12 -22.61
C LYS A 197 -56.11 -14.08 -22.91
N ASP A 198 -55.68 -14.72 -23.99
CA ASP A 198 -55.36 -14.11 -25.30
C ASP A 198 -54.20 -13.10 -25.26
N GLU A 199 -53.09 -13.55 -25.88
CA GLU A 199 -52.43 -12.83 -26.98
C GLU A 199 -51.77 -11.47 -26.68
N LYS A 200 -50.42 -11.44 -26.65
CA LYS A 200 -49.66 -10.59 -27.60
C LYS A 200 -48.14 -10.91 -27.65
N LYS A 201 -47.69 -11.09 -28.89
CA LYS A 201 -46.31 -11.06 -29.38
C LYS A 201 -45.67 -9.66 -29.27
N GLY A 202 -44.33 -9.63 -29.24
CA GLY A 202 -43.45 -8.53 -29.69
C GLY A 202 -42.61 -7.92 -28.56
N GLY A 203 -41.32 -7.59 -28.68
CA GLY A 203 -40.29 -7.68 -29.74
C GLY A 203 -38.96 -8.10 -29.08
N GLN A 204 -37.95 -8.65 -29.75
CA GLN A 204 -37.10 -8.09 -30.82
C GLN A 204 -36.50 -6.71 -30.52
N GLY A 205 -35.17 -6.68 -30.40
CA GLY A 205 -34.30 -5.51 -30.26
C GLY A 205 -33.40 -5.66 -29.01
N GLU A 206 -32.08 -5.57 -29.04
CA GLU A 206 -31.13 -5.16 -30.07
C GLU A 206 -29.79 -5.88 -29.81
N GLU A 207 -29.14 -6.29 -30.89
CA GLU A 207 -27.73 -6.71 -30.91
C GLU A 207 -26.89 -5.43 -30.91
N GLU A 208 -26.00 -5.23 -29.93
CA GLU A 208 -24.88 -4.30 -30.08
C GLU A 208 -23.60 -5.10 -30.26
N GLU A 209 -23.24 -5.30 -31.53
CA GLU A 209 -21.88 -5.55 -31.97
C GLU A 209 -21.08 -4.25 -31.85
N GLY A 210 -20.18 -4.19 -30.86
CA GLY A 210 -19.13 -3.17 -30.78
C GLY A 210 -17.78 -3.81 -31.10
N GLY A 211 -17.36 -3.70 -32.36
CA GLY A 211 -16.01 -4.01 -32.80
C GLY A 211 -15.13 -2.76 -32.85
N GLU A 212 -13.89 -2.89 -32.39
CA GLU A 212 -12.70 -2.12 -32.81
C GLU A 212 -11.54 -3.15 -32.73
N GLU A 213 -10.96 -3.61 -33.85
CA GLU A 213 -9.87 -2.95 -34.60
C GLU A 213 -8.81 -2.42 -33.62
N GLY A 214 -7.62 -2.99 -33.44
CA GLY A 214 -6.69 -3.46 -34.45
C GLY A 214 -5.49 -2.52 -34.44
N GLU A 215 -4.46 -2.82 -33.65
CA GLU A 215 -3.13 -2.20 -33.82
C GLU A 215 -2.06 -3.29 -33.73
N ASP A 216 -1.57 -3.65 -34.91
CA ASP A 216 -0.34 -4.41 -35.14
C ASP A 216 0.85 -3.58 -34.65
N ILE A 217 1.53 -4.04 -33.58
CA ILE A 217 2.82 -3.47 -33.18
C ILE A 217 3.91 -4.25 -33.92
N GLU A 218 4.54 -3.57 -34.88
CA GLU A 218 5.70 -4.03 -35.64
C GLU A 218 6.87 -4.44 -34.72
N GLU A 219 7.37 -5.67 -34.92
CA GLU A 219 8.64 -6.13 -34.38
C GLU A 219 9.80 -5.38 -35.03
N GLY A 220 10.26 -4.32 -34.36
CA GLY A 220 11.46 -3.55 -34.74
C GLY A 220 12.76 -4.34 -34.56
N GLU A 221 13.58 -4.29 -35.61
CA GLU A 221 14.78 -5.07 -35.88
C GLU A 221 15.86 -5.14 -34.77
N LYS A 222 16.42 -6.35 -34.63
CA LYS A 222 17.69 -6.62 -33.94
C LYS A 222 18.87 -6.03 -34.71
N GLY A 223 19.28 -4.82 -34.31
CA GLY A 223 20.55 -4.21 -34.70
C GLY A 223 21.77 -4.97 -34.13
N LYS A 224 22.44 -5.75 -34.98
CA LYS A 224 23.78 -6.28 -34.76
C LYS A 224 24.85 -5.22 -35.08
N GLY A 225 25.76 -4.96 -34.16
CA GLY A 225 27.06 -4.31 -34.43
C GLY A 225 27.47 -3.39 -33.28
N GLY A 226 28.68 -3.40 -32.75
CA GLY A 226 29.88 -4.14 -33.07
C GLY A 226 31.01 -3.79 -32.09
N LYS A 227 31.95 -4.73 -31.98
CA LYS A 227 33.41 -4.58 -31.88
C LYS A 227 34.03 -3.47 -30.98
N LYS A 228 34.90 -4.00 -30.10
CA LYS A 228 36.31 -3.63 -29.84
C LYS A 228 36.59 -2.62 -28.72
N GLY A 229 37.11 -3.18 -27.61
CA GLY A 229 38.54 -3.07 -27.30
C GLY A 229 39.05 -1.73 -26.76
N GLY A 230 39.27 -1.65 -25.44
CA GLY A 230 39.90 -0.50 -24.80
C GLY A 230 40.66 -0.86 -23.52
N LYS A 231 41.95 -1.17 -23.71
CA LYS A 231 43.10 -1.11 -22.78
C LYS A 231 42.88 -1.11 -21.26
N LYS A 232 43.45 -2.16 -20.66
CA LYS A 232 44.07 -2.18 -19.33
C LYS A 232 45.01 -0.97 -19.13
N GLY A 233 44.75 -0.17 -18.11
CA GLY A 233 45.70 0.79 -17.54
C GLY A 233 45.72 0.65 -16.03
N GLY A 234 46.74 -0.02 -15.50
CA GLY A 234 46.92 -0.13 -14.06
C GLY A 234 47.47 1.15 -13.44
N LYS A 235 47.16 1.37 -12.16
CA LYS A 235 48.06 2.07 -11.23
C LYS A 235 47.95 1.42 -9.85
N LYS A 236 49.08 0.84 -9.45
CA LYS A 236 49.40 0.36 -8.11
C LYS A 236 49.68 1.56 -7.19
N GLY A 237 49.34 1.41 -5.92
CA GLY A 237 50.00 2.12 -4.81
C GLY A 237 49.05 3.01 -4.00
N TRP A 238 48.72 2.61 -2.77
CA TRP A 238 49.47 3.04 -1.60
C TRP A 238 49.11 2.16 -0.39
N TRP A 239 50.15 1.68 0.29
CA TRP A 239 50.05 0.97 1.55
C TRP A 239 49.97 2.00 2.69
N GLY A 240 48.82 2.09 3.35
CA GLY A 240 48.66 2.80 4.61
C GLY A 240 48.49 1.80 5.75
N LYS A 241 49.60 1.31 6.30
CA LYS A 241 49.62 0.60 7.59
C LYS A 241 49.43 1.61 8.70
N GLY A 242 48.45 1.41 9.58
CA GLY A 242 48.39 2.13 10.84
C GLY A 242 47.13 1.84 11.65
N GLY A 243 47.30 1.23 12.83
CA GLY A 243 46.36 1.43 13.93
C GLY A 243 45.54 0.24 14.41
N LYS A 244 46.20 -0.80 14.95
CA LYS A 244 45.63 -1.70 15.96
C LYS A 244 45.30 -0.90 17.24
N LYS A 245 44.03 -0.85 17.66
CA LYS A 245 43.53 -0.93 19.06
C LYS A 245 42.06 -1.37 18.92
N GLY A 246 41.55 -2.48 19.45
CA GLY A 246 41.80 -3.09 20.76
C GLY A 246 40.65 -2.72 21.70
N GLY A 247 39.55 -3.47 21.66
CA GLY A 247 38.37 -3.32 22.53
C GLY A 247 37.33 -4.38 22.14
N LYS A 248 37.51 -5.63 22.57
CA LYS A 248 37.04 -6.26 23.82
C LYS A 248 35.54 -6.60 23.77
N LYS A 249 35.34 -7.91 23.60
CA LYS A 249 34.15 -8.75 23.79
C LYS A 249 33.10 -8.22 24.76
N GLY A 250 31.85 -8.41 24.37
CA GLY A 250 30.67 -8.53 25.20
C GLY A 250 29.64 -9.34 24.42
N ASP A 251 29.88 -10.65 24.32
CA ASP A 251 28.84 -11.63 24.01
C ASP A 251 28.00 -11.77 25.28
N GLU A 252 26.77 -11.25 25.27
CA GLU A 252 25.74 -11.65 26.23
C GLU A 252 24.53 -12.14 25.41
N ASN A 253 24.28 -13.43 25.61
CA ASN A 253 23.12 -14.19 25.17
C ASN A 253 21.86 -13.56 25.75
N ASP A 254 20.74 -13.69 25.04
CA ASP A 254 19.42 -13.94 25.64
C ASP A 254 18.60 -14.63 24.54
N ASP A 255 18.78 -15.96 24.49
CA ASP A 255 17.82 -16.90 23.91
C ASP A 255 16.63 -16.96 24.88
N GLU A 256 15.51 -16.34 24.54
CA GLU A 256 14.22 -16.66 25.17
C GLU A 256 13.43 -17.57 24.22
N ASP A 257 13.45 -18.85 24.58
CA ASP A 257 12.53 -19.88 24.13
C ASP A 257 11.12 -19.54 24.62
N ASP A 258 10.24 -19.06 23.74
CA ASP A 258 8.79 -19.06 24.01
C ASP A 258 8.19 -20.35 23.47
N ALA A 259 7.80 -21.18 24.44
CA ALA A 259 7.16 -22.47 24.29
C ALA A 259 5.80 -22.37 23.58
N ASP A 260 5.51 -23.42 22.82
CA ASP A 260 4.17 -23.80 22.38
C ASP A 260 3.21 -23.89 23.57
N ASP A 261 2.01 -23.34 23.42
CA ASP A 261 0.85 -23.64 24.26
C ASP A 261 -0.32 -24.03 23.34
N GLU A 262 -1.02 -25.08 23.75
CA GLU A 262 -1.90 -25.99 22.99
C GLU A 262 -3.14 -25.36 22.33
#